data_AF-F4JZ38-F1
#
_entry.id   AF-F4JZ38-F1
#
_cell.length_a   1.000
_cell.length_b   1.000
_cell.length_c   1.000
_cell.angle_alpha   90.00
_cell.angle_beta   90.00
_cell.angle_gamma   90.00
#
_symmetry.space_group_name_H-M   'P 1'
#
loop_
_entity.id
_entity.type
_entity.pdbx_description
1 polymer ?
#
loop_
_entity_poly.entity_id
_entity_poly.type
_entity_poly.pdbx_seq_one_letter_code
_entity_poly.pdbx_strand_id
1 'polypeptide(L)'
;MRLVVSSCLLVAAPFLSSLLRVSLATVVLNSISASFADLPAKFDGSVTKNGICGALYVADPLDGCSPLLHAAASNWTQHRTTKFALIIRGECSFEDKLLNAQNSGFQAVIVYDNIDNEDLIVMKVNPQDITVDAVFVSNVAGEILRKYARGRDGECCLNPPDRGSAWTVLAISFFSLLLIVTFLLIAFFAPRHWTQWRGRHTRTIRLDAKLVHTLPCFTFTDSAHHKAGETCAICLEDYRFGESLRLLPCQHAFHLNCIDSWLTKWGTSCPVCKHDIRTETMSSEVILLD
;
A
#
# COMPACT_ATOMS: atom_id res chain seq x y z
N MET A 1 -8.83 -8.77 -15.42
CA MET A 1 -7.59 -8.51 -14.64
C MET A 1 -7.35 -7.03 -14.33
N ARG A 2 -7.55 -6.08 -15.27
CA ARG A 2 -7.40 -4.63 -15.02
C ARG A 2 -8.36 -4.04 -13.97
N LEU A 3 -9.58 -4.57 -13.84
CA LEU A 3 -10.57 -4.09 -12.89
C LEU A 3 -10.23 -4.40 -11.42
N VAL A 4 -9.68 -5.58 -11.12
CA VAL A 4 -9.38 -6.02 -9.74
C VAL A 4 -8.19 -5.26 -9.13
N VAL A 5 -7.20 -4.92 -9.95
CA VAL A 5 -6.01 -4.16 -9.51
C VAL A 5 -6.39 -2.69 -9.23
N SER A 6 -7.28 -2.11 -10.04
CA SER A 6 -7.80 -0.75 -9.82
C SER A 6 -8.61 -0.65 -8.53
N SER A 7 -9.46 -1.64 -8.26
CA SER A 7 -10.27 -1.69 -7.03
C SER A 7 -9.43 -1.84 -5.76
N CYS A 8 -8.29 -2.55 -5.78
CA CYS A 8 -7.43 -2.67 -4.60
C CYS A 8 -6.65 -1.38 -4.30
N LEU A 9 -6.20 -0.65 -5.32
CA LEU A 9 -5.49 0.63 -5.16
C LEU A 9 -6.41 1.73 -4.60
N LEU A 10 -7.68 1.75 -5.03
CA LEU A 10 -8.69 2.71 -4.58
C LEU A 10 -9.11 2.54 -3.11
N VAL A 11 -9.03 1.31 -2.56
CA VAL A 11 -9.41 1.04 -1.17
C VAL A 11 -8.24 1.27 -0.19
N ALA A 12 -6.99 1.08 -0.63
CA ALA A 12 -5.81 1.25 0.23
C ALA A 12 -5.46 2.73 0.49
N ALA A 13 -5.68 3.62 -0.48
CA ALA A 13 -5.33 5.05 -0.37
C ALA A 13 -6.05 5.81 0.78
N PRO A 14 -7.39 5.69 0.97
CA PRO A 14 -8.06 6.35 2.09
C PRO A 14 -7.74 5.71 3.46
N PHE A 15 -7.35 4.43 3.46
CA PHE A 15 -6.90 3.74 4.69
C PHE A 15 -5.48 4.16 5.10
N LEU A 16 -4.55 4.36 4.16
CA LEU A 16 -3.23 4.90 4.47
C LEU A 16 -3.30 6.35 4.99
N SER A 17 -4.18 7.18 4.43
CA SER A 17 -4.31 8.59 4.86
C SER A 17 -4.95 8.74 6.24
N SER A 18 -5.81 7.81 6.66
CA SER A 18 -6.39 7.79 8.01
C SER A 18 -5.42 7.26 9.08
N LEU A 19 -4.40 6.49 8.68
CA LEU A 19 -3.35 5.96 9.55
C LEU A 19 -2.13 6.90 9.71
N LEU A 20 -2.00 7.93 8.87
CA LEU A 20 -0.93 8.94 8.90
C LEU A 20 -1.25 10.16 9.79
N ARG A 21 -2.10 10.01 10.81
CA ARG A 21 -2.28 11.07 11.82
C ARG A 21 -1.02 11.13 12.68
N VAL A 22 -0.15 12.08 12.36
CA VAL A 22 1.07 12.40 13.10
C VAL A 22 0.71 12.67 14.56
N SER A 23 1.47 12.06 15.47
CA SER A 23 1.31 12.16 16.93
C SER A 23 1.63 13.57 17.42
N LEU A 24 0.60 14.39 17.54
CA LEU A 24 0.64 15.72 18.12
C LEU A 24 -0.22 15.70 19.38
N ALA A 25 0.18 16.41 20.42
CA ALA A 25 -0.79 16.79 21.44
C ALA A 25 -1.84 17.70 20.76
N THR A 26 -3.04 17.78 21.36
CA THR A 26 -4.07 18.68 20.85
C THR A 26 -4.53 19.64 21.92
N VAL A 27 -4.34 20.93 21.68
CA VAL A 27 -5.00 22.00 22.43
C VAL A 27 -6.44 22.11 21.92
N VAL A 28 -7.41 21.80 22.79
CA VAL A 28 -8.83 21.94 22.50
C VAL A 28 -9.40 23.11 23.28
N LEU A 29 -9.97 24.08 22.57
CA LEU A 29 -10.69 25.20 23.18
C LEU A 29 -12.20 24.92 23.13
N ASN A 30 -12.80 24.61 24.28
CA ASN A 30 -14.18 24.13 24.35
C ASN A 30 -15.18 25.19 23.88
N SER A 31 -14.91 26.48 24.14
CA SER A 31 -15.82 27.58 23.80
C SER A 31 -16.10 27.71 22.30
N ILE A 32 -15.22 27.17 21.44
CA ILE A 32 -15.39 27.19 19.98
C ILE A 32 -15.20 25.82 19.31
N SER A 33 -15.05 24.74 20.09
CA SER A 33 -14.76 23.39 19.57
C SER A 33 -13.59 23.35 18.58
N ALA A 34 -12.58 24.20 18.77
CA ALA A 34 -11.41 24.27 17.90
C ALA A 34 -10.27 23.43 18.48
N SER A 35 -9.60 22.66 17.62
CA SER A 35 -8.42 21.87 17.95
C SER A 35 -7.21 22.37 17.17
N PHE A 36 -6.10 22.59 17.85
CA PHE A 36 -4.84 23.02 17.24
C PHE A 36 -3.77 21.96 17.41
N ALA A 37 -2.90 21.83 16.40
CA ALA A 37 -1.68 21.03 16.50
C ALA A 37 -0.70 21.72 17.46
N ASP A 38 -0.15 20.96 18.40
CA ASP A 38 0.86 21.46 19.32
C ASP A 38 2.02 20.48 19.53
N LEU A 39 3.15 21.04 19.93
CA LEU A 39 4.32 20.27 20.36
C LEU A 39 4.46 20.35 21.87
N PRO A 40 4.39 19.22 22.60
CA PRO A 40 4.70 19.23 24.02
C PRO A 40 6.16 19.62 24.23
N ALA A 41 6.44 20.29 25.35
CA ALA A 41 7.82 20.49 25.76
C ALA A 41 8.52 19.13 25.89
N LYS A 42 9.75 19.01 25.39
CA LYS A 42 10.48 17.74 25.43
C LYS A 42 11.09 17.55 26.81
N PHE A 43 10.27 17.08 27.74
CA PHE A 43 10.69 16.49 29.00
C PHE A 43 9.86 15.24 29.30
N ASP A 44 10.40 14.30 30.07
CA ASP A 44 9.93 12.90 30.24
C ASP A 44 8.56 12.76 30.97
N GLY A 45 7.75 13.82 30.99
CA GLY A 45 6.46 13.86 31.67
C GLY A 45 5.54 15.04 31.33
N SER A 46 5.80 15.82 30.26
CA SER A 46 5.19 17.16 30.04
C SER A 46 3.69 17.26 29.79
N VAL A 47 3.01 16.14 29.59
CA VAL A 47 1.54 16.12 29.54
C VAL A 47 1.10 14.88 30.29
N THR A 48 0.35 15.07 31.37
CA THR A 48 -0.23 13.96 32.13
C THR A 48 -0.94 12.97 31.20
N LYS A 49 -0.74 11.66 31.44
CA LYS A 49 -1.25 10.56 30.58
C LYS A 49 -2.77 10.58 30.36
N ASN A 50 -3.51 11.40 31.11
CA ASN A 50 -4.96 11.48 31.11
C ASN A 50 -5.50 12.82 30.54
N GLY A 51 -4.61 13.71 30.10
CA GLY A 51 -4.98 15.08 29.70
C GLY A 51 -5.35 15.96 30.89
N ILE A 52 -5.24 17.27 30.69
CA ILE A 52 -5.54 18.29 31.69
C ILE A 52 -6.42 19.36 31.06
N CYS A 53 -7.48 19.79 31.76
CA CYS A 53 -8.37 20.87 31.33
C CYS A 53 -8.44 21.95 32.40
N GLY A 54 -8.47 23.20 31.97
CA GLY A 54 -8.42 24.37 32.84
C GLY A 54 -8.88 25.66 32.19
N ALA A 55 -9.01 26.68 33.02
CA ALA A 55 -9.32 28.04 32.59
C ALA A 55 -8.07 28.70 31.98
N LEU A 56 -8.18 29.19 30.76
CA LEU A 56 -7.08 29.83 30.03
C LEU A 56 -7.02 31.34 30.30
N TYR A 57 -5.86 31.80 30.76
CA TYR A 57 -5.56 33.19 31.03
C TYR A 57 -4.42 33.68 30.14
N VAL A 58 -4.57 34.88 29.59
CA VAL A 58 -3.44 35.59 28.96
C VAL A 58 -2.48 36.02 30.06
N ALA A 59 -1.20 35.73 29.90
CA ALA A 59 -0.18 36.11 30.86
C ALA A 59 -0.01 37.64 30.93
N ASP A 60 0.31 38.13 32.13
CA ASP A 60 0.67 39.52 32.39
C ASP A 60 1.92 39.55 33.30
N PRO A 61 3.10 39.94 32.80
CA PRO A 61 3.36 40.38 31.43
C PRO A 61 3.22 39.24 30.40
N LEU A 62 2.89 39.60 29.15
CA LEU A 62 2.61 38.65 28.07
C LEU A 62 3.80 37.73 27.75
N ASP A 63 5.01 38.23 27.93
CA ASP A 63 6.27 37.49 27.72
C ASP A 63 6.57 36.50 28.85
N GLY A 64 5.95 36.60 30.01
CA GLY A 64 6.23 35.77 31.17
C GLY A 64 7.68 35.82 31.66
N CYS A 65 8.41 36.90 31.39
CA CYS A 65 9.81 37.04 31.80
C CYS A 65 9.98 37.60 33.23
N SER A 66 8.87 37.91 33.90
CA SER A 66 8.82 38.24 35.32
C SER A 66 7.62 37.52 35.99
N PRO A 67 7.53 37.50 37.33
CA PRO A 67 6.42 36.84 38.02
C PRO A 67 5.07 37.33 37.50
N LEU A 68 4.24 36.38 37.04
CA LEU A 68 2.96 36.70 36.44
C LEU A 68 2.02 37.28 37.49
N LEU A 69 1.46 38.45 37.20
CA LEU A 69 0.43 39.06 37.99
C LEU A 69 -0.84 38.21 37.88
N HIS A 70 -1.34 37.77 39.01
CA HIS A 70 -2.63 37.11 39.02
C HIS A 70 -3.73 38.07 38.54
N ALA A 71 -4.66 37.56 37.74
CA ALA A 71 -6.07 37.79 37.99
C ALA A 71 -6.36 37.30 39.42
N ALA A 72 -6.16 38.18 40.38
CA ALA A 72 -6.25 37.88 41.80
C ALA A 72 -7.56 37.19 42.14
N ALA A 73 -7.45 36.19 43.01
CA ALA A 73 -8.43 35.81 44.01
C ALA A 73 -9.87 36.26 43.72
N SER A 74 -10.67 35.32 43.27
CA SER A 74 -12.04 35.34 43.75
C SER A 74 -12.23 34.08 44.60
N ASN A 75 -12.59 34.30 45.86
CA ASN A 75 -13.02 33.28 46.79
C ASN A 75 -14.15 32.47 46.14
N TRP A 76 -13.84 31.37 45.50
CA TRP A 76 -14.86 30.47 44.96
C TRP A 76 -14.65 29.08 45.51
N THR A 77 -15.67 28.69 46.27
CA THR A 77 -15.93 27.36 46.75
C THR A 77 -16.16 26.41 45.56
N GLN A 78 -15.38 25.34 45.54
CA GLN A 78 -15.78 24.02 45.07
C GLN A 78 -16.02 23.82 43.56
N HIS A 79 -15.00 24.13 42.75
CA HIS A 79 -14.46 23.17 41.78
C HIS A 79 -13.02 23.58 41.46
N ARG A 80 -12.09 22.63 41.58
CA ARG A 80 -10.65 22.82 41.37
C ARG A 80 -10.39 23.08 39.87
N THR A 81 -10.68 24.27 39.36
CA THR A 81 -10.37 24.60 37.96
C THR A 81 -8.87 24.88 37.87
N THR A 82 -8.16 24.03 37.14
CA THR A 82 -6.74 24.26 36.86
C THR A 82 -6.59 25.57 36.05
N LYS A 83 -5.48 26.28 36.24
CA LYS A 83 -5.19 27.57 35.60
C LYS A 83 -4.12 27.38 34.55
N PHE A 84 -4.41 27.81 33.34
CA PHE A 84 -3.50 27.74 32.21
C PHE A 84 -3.00 29.14 31.86
N ALA A 85 -1.70 29.31 31.67
CA ALA A 85 -1.11 30.56 31.20
C ALA A 85 -0.87 30.50 29.69
N LEU A 86 -1.26 31.53 28.97
CA LEU A 86 -0.91 31.75 27.57
C LEU A 86 0.20 32.81 27.49
N ILE A 87 1.38 32.41 27.03
CA ILE A 87 2.60 33.24 27.03
C ILE A 87 3.15 33.36 25.59
N ILE A 88 3.57 34.56 25.19
CA ILE A 88 4.23 34.75 23.89
C ILE A 88 5.71 34.36 23.95
N ARG A 89 6.24 33.80 22.86
CA ARG A 89 7.67 33.57 22.68
C ARG A 89 8.44 34.90 22.56
N GLY A 90 9.66 34.94 23.08
CA GLY A 90 10.58 36.09 23.00
C GLY A 90 11.12 36.52 24.36
N GLU A 91 12.03 37.50 24.38
CA GLU A 91 12.60 38.18 25.56
C GLU A 91 13.44 37.34 26.55
N CYS A 92 12.99 36.14 26.93
CA CYS A 92 13.67 35.24 27.85
C CYS A 92 13.55 33.77 27.42
N SER A 93 14.24 32.87 28.14
CA SER A 93 14.23 31.45 27.80
C SER A 93 12.88 30.78 28.08
N PHE A 94 12.61 29.63 27.45
CA PHE A 94 11.41 28.85 27.76
C PHE A 94 11.37 28.41 29.23
N GLU A 95 12.52 28.09 29.80
CA GLU A 95 12.65 27.69 31.21
C GLU A 95 12.21 28.82 32.15
N ASP A 96 12.65 30.06 31.91
CA ASP A 96 12.24 31.22 32.72
C ASP A 96 10.72 31.45 32.67
N LYS A 97 10.12 31.34 31.48
CA LYS A 97 8.67 31.49 31.28
C LYS A 97 7.89 30.45 32.09
N LEU A 98 8.32 29.19 32.00
CA LEU A 98 7.67 28.07 32.69
C LEU A 98 7.83 28.21 34.21
N LEU A 99 9.01 28.60 34.69
CA LEU A 99 9.29 28.80 36.11
C LEU A 99 8.50 29.97 36.70
N ASN A 100 8.43 31.10 35.99
CA ASN A 100 7.62 32.25 36.42
C ASN A 100 6.14 31.91 36.49
N ALA A 101 5.61 31.18 35.49
CA ALA A 101 4.23 30.73 35.51
C ALA A 101 3.94 29.74 36.64
N GLN A 102 4.85 28.79 36.87
CA GLN A 102 4.76 27.84 37.98
C GLN A 102 4.75 28.53 39.34
N ASN A 103 5.69 29.46 39.56
CA ASN A 103 5.79 30.23 40.81
C ASN A 103 4.57 31.14 41.02
N SER A 104 3.94 31.57 39.93
CA SER A 104 2.64 32.25 39.92
C SER A 104 1.45 31.30 39.93
N GLY A 105 1.61 30.02 40.29
CA GLY A 105 0.50 29.11 40.60
C GLY A 105 -0.31 28.63 39.40
N PHE A 106 0.23 28.67 38.18
CA PHE A 106 -0.35 28.00 37.03
C PHE A 106 -0.03 26.50 37.04
N GLN A 107 -0.91 25.67 36.48
CA GLN A 107 -0.71 24.20 36.39
C GLN A 107 -0.28 23.77 34.99
N ALA A 108 -0.63 24.56 33.96
CA ALA A 108 -0.20 24.33 32.60
C ALA A 108 0.14 25.65 31.89
N VAL A 109 1.02 25.57 30.89
CA VAL A 109 1.53 26.71 30.13
C VAL A 109 1.43 26.42 28.64
N ILE A 110 0.84 27.34 27.90
CA ILE A 110 0.79 27.33 26.44
C ILE A 110 1.70 28.46 25.97
N VAL A 111 2.81 28.11 25.34
CA VAL A 111 3.71 29.09 24.71
C VAL A 111 3.36 29.16 23.23
N TYR A 112 3.07 30.35 22.71
CA TYR A 112 2.79 30.53 21.28
C TYR A 112 3.88 31.31 20.57
N ASP A 113 4.13 30.94 19.32
CA ASP A 113 5.17 31.58 18.52
C ASP A 113 4.85 33.06 18.24
N ASN A 114 5.89 33.89 18.13
CA ASN A 114 5.78 35.29 17.73
C ASN A 114 6.04 35.48 16.22
N ILE A 115 6.36 34.40 15.49
CA ILE A 115 6.60 34.37 14.06
C ILE A 115 5.51 33.54 13.38
N ASP A 116 5.00 34.02 12.25
CA ASP A 116 4.09 33.28 11.37
C ASP A 116 4.86 32.19 10.60
N ASN A 117 5.28 31.15 11.30
CA ASN A 117 5.89 29.95 10.72
C ASN A 117 5.01 28.72 10.97
N GLU A 118 4.99 27.79 10.01
CA GLU A 118 4.28 26.51 10.16
C GLU A 118 5.11 25.50 10.98
N ASP A 119 6.44 25.66 11.00
CA ASP A 119 7.32 24.75 11.75
C ASP A 119 7.30 25.07 13.25
N LEU A 120 6.69 24.17 14.03
CA LEU A 120 6.68 24.24 15.48
C LEU A 120 8.07 23.94 16.07
N ILE A 121 8.44 24.69 17.11
CA ILE A 121 9.73 24.54 17.79
C ILE A 121 9.58 23.68 19.03
N VAL A 122 10.52 22.75 19.21
CA VAL A 122 10.61 21.95 20.43
C VAL A 122 11.23 22.77 21.55
N MET A 123 10.46 23.01 22.62
CA MET A 123 11.01 23.59 23.84
C MET A 123 11.97 22.60 24.50
N LYS A 124 13.25 23.00 24.65
CA LYS A 124 14.26 22.27 25.41
C LYS A 124 14.32 22.87 26.82
N VAL A 125 14.04 22.04 27.81
CA VAL A 125 13.88 22.48 29.21
C VAL A 125 14.56 21.45 30.12
N ASN A 126 15.18 21.90 31.20
CA ASN A 126 15.73 21.02 32.22
C ASN A 126 14.60 20.48 33.14
N PRO A 127 14.40 19.15 33.24
CA PRO A 127 13.24 18.59 33.94
C PRO A 127 13.28 18.69 35.48
N GLN A 128 14.40 19.06 36.12
CA GLN A 128 14.49 18.99 37.58
C GLN A 128 13.69 20.07 38.32
N ASP A 129 13.44 21.22 37.68
CA ASP A 129 12.85 22.40 38.34
C ASP A 129 11.43 22.74 37.85
N ILE A 130 10.93 22.03 36.84
CA ILE A 130 9.67 22.33 36.15
C ILE A 130 8.67 21.19 36.31
N THR A 131 7.53 21.53 36.91
CA THR A 131 6.42 20.63 37.26
C THR A 131 5.13 20.95 36.51
N VAL A 132 5.05 22.11 35.84
CA VAL A 132 3.90 22.52 35.02
C VAL A 132 3.88 21.82 33.67
N ASP A 133 2.70 21.40 33.21
CA ASP A 133 2.52 20.86 31.86
C ASP A 133 2.71 21.98 30.83
N ALA A 134 3.54 21.79 29.80
CA ALA A 134 3.83 22.85 28.83
C ALA A 134 3.74 22.39 27.37
N VAL A 135 3.10 23.21 26.53
CA VAL A 135 2.97 22.96 25.09
C VAL A 135 3.31 24.20 24.27
N PHE A 136 3.82 23.98 23.06
CA PHE A 136 4.16 25.02 22.10
C PHE A 136 3.19 25.00 20.92
N VAL A 137 2.64 26.16 20.56
CA VAL A 137 1.69 26.32 19.45
C VAL A 137 2.17 27.39 18.46
N SER A 138 1.64 27.34 17.23
CA SER A 138 1.95 28.35 16.21
C SER A 138 1.39 29.73 16.59
N ASN A 139 1.88 30.78 15.92
CA ASN A 139 1.38 32.14 16.13
C ASN A 139 -0.14 32.22 15.90
N VAL A 140 -0.63 31.66 14.79
CA VAL A 140 -2.06 31.64 14.43
C VAL A 140 -2.91 30.99 15.53
N ALA A 141 -2.48 29.83 16.05
CA ALA A 141 -3.19 29.16 17.14
C ALA A 141 -3.16 30.00 18.42
N GLY A 142 -2.01 30.58 18.77
CA GLY A 142 -1.85 31.47 19.92
C GLY A 142 -2.73 32.70 19.88
N GLU A 143 -2.84 33.35 18.72
CA GLU A 143 -3.69 34.52 18.51
C GLU A 143 -5.19 34.19 18.66
N ILE A 144 -5.61 33.03 18.16
CA ILE A 144 -6.97 32.53 18.38
C ILE A 144 -7.19 32.27 19.88
N LEU A 145 -6.29 31.54 20.53
CA LEU A 145 -6.36 31.26 21.96
C LEU A 145 -6.44 32.56 22.78
N ARG A 146 -5.63 33.57 22.45
CA ARG A 146 -5.60 34.87 23.13
C ARG A 146 -6.94 35.60 23.05
N LYS A 147 -7.64 35.52 21.91
CA LYS A 147 -8.96 36.13 21.73
C LYS A 147 -10.03 35.51 22.64
N TYR A 148 -9.87 34.24 22.99
CA TYR A 148 -10.86 33.47 23.77
C TYR A 148 -10.39 33.12 25.19
N ALA A 149 -9.17 33.51 25.58
CA ALA A 149 -8.60 33.34 26.92
C ALA A 149 -9.27 34.29 27.93
N ARG A 150 -10.55 34.02 28.23
CA ARG A 150 -11.40 34.80 29.14
C ARG A 150 -11.44 34.22 30.56
N GLY A 151 -10.45 33.40 30.93
CA GLY A 151 -10.45 32.71 32.21
C GLY A 151 -11.57 31.67 32.28
N ARG A 152 -12.59 31.88 33.14
CA ARG A 152 -13.63 30.89 33.44
C ARG A 152 -14.46 30.48 32.21
N ASP A 153 -14.65 31.37 31.25
CA ASP A 153 -15.41 31.11 30.02
C ASP A 153 -14.53 30.57 28.86
N GLY A 154 -13.21 30.53 29.07
CA GLY A 154 -12.21 30.06 28.11
C GLY A 154 -11.59 28.75 28.57
N GLU A 155 -12.39 27.68 28.67
CA GLU A 155 -11.89 26.36 29.04
C GLU A 155 -11.03 25.78 27.91
N CYS A 156 -9.80 25.41 28.27
CA CYS A 156 -8.80 24.85 27.39
C CYS A 156 -8.36 23.47 27.93
N CYS A 157 -8.22 22.50 27.05
CA CYS A 157 -7.78 21.16 27.36
C CYS A 157 -6.50 20.82 26.59
N LEU A 158 -5.50 20.34 27.31
CA LEU A 158 -4.33 19.68 26.73
C LEU A 158 -4.59 18.18 26.76
N ASN A 159 -4.83 17.61 25.60
CA ASN A 159 -4.92 16.17 25.47
C ASN A 159 -3.52 15.62 25.16
N PRO A 160 -3.11 14.51 25.81
CA PRO A 160 -1.86 13.87 25.46
C PRO A 160 -1.90 13.49 23.98
N PRO A 161 -0.74 13.47 23.30
CA PRO A 161 -0.70 12.91 21.97
C PRO A 161 -1.26 11.50 22.08
N ASP A 162 -2.22 11.16 21.20
CA ASP A 162 -2.74 9.81 21.11
C ASP A 162 -1.54 8.90 20.87
N ARG A 163 -1.01 8.30 21.95
CA ARG A 163 -0.11 7.18 21.85
C ARG A 163 -0.99 6.15 21.22
N GLY A 164 -0.98 6.11 19.89
CA GLY A 164 -1.77 5.19 19.12
C GLY A 164 -1.69 3.88 19.88
N SER A 165 -2.81 3.51 20.49
CA SER A 165 -2.81 2.43 21.48
C SER A 165 -2.07 1.25 20.86
N ALA A 166 -1.36 0.40 21.59
CA ALA A 166 -0.58 -0.69 20.95
C ALA A 166 -1.37 -1.43 19.85
N TRP A 167 -2.70 -1.46 19.99
CA TRP A 167 -3.70 -1.73 18.96
C TRP A 167 -3.55 -1.03 17.60
N THR A 168 -3.29 0.26 17.48
CA THR A 168 -3.08 0.94 16.19
C THR A 168 -1.84 0.41 15.49
N VAL A 169 -0.75 0.18 16.21
CA VAL A 169 0.48 -0.42 15.65
C VAL A 169 0.23 -1.87 15.23
N LEU A 170 -0.46 -2.65 16.07
CA LEU A 170 -0.87 -4.02 15.76
C LEU A 170 -1.84 -4.08 14.58
N ALA A 171 -2.78 -3.15 14.49
CA ALA A 171 -3.75 -3.05 13.40
C ALA A 171 -3.04 -2.70 12.09
N ILE A 172 -2.16 -1.69 12.08
CA ILE A 172 -1.33 -1.35 10.91
C ILE A 172 -0.54 -2.59 10.45
N SER A 173 0.14 -3.25 11.38
CA SER A 173 0.94 -4.45 11.09
C SER A 173 0.08 -5.59 10.53
N PHE A 174 -1.12 -5.79 11.08
CA PHE A 174 -2.09 -6.79 10.63
C PHE A 174 -2.59 -6.50 9.21
N PHE A 175 -2.97 -5.25 8.93
CA PHE A 175 -3.42 -4.85 7.59
C PHE A 175 -2.28 -4.93 6.57
N SER A 176 -1.06 -4.54 6.93
CA SER A 176 0.12 -4.72 6.06
C SER A 176 0.37 -6.19 5.73
N LEU A 177 0.25 -7.08 6.72
CA LEU A 177 0.40 -8.53 6.51
C LEU A 177 -0.70 -9.09 5.61
N LEU A 178 -1.96 -8.66 5.77
CA LEU A 178 -3.05 -9.06 4.89
C LEU A 178 -2.82 -8.61 3.43
N LEU A 179 -2.30 -7.40 3.21
CA LEU A 179 -1.96 -6.94 1.86
C LEU A 179 -0.83 -7.76 1.23
N ILE A 180 0.19 -8.14 2.01
CA ILE A 180 1.28 -9.00 1.51
C ILE A 180 0.75 -10.40 1.18
N VAL A 181 -0.05 -11.00 2.07
CA VAL A 181 -0.61 -12.35 1.87
C VAL A 181 -1.53 -12.36 0.65
N THR A 182 -2.43 -11.39 0.51
CA THR A 182 -3.30 -11.28 -0.68
C THR A 182 -2.50 -11.12 -1.96
N PHE A 183 -1.44 -10.30 -1.96
CA PHE A 183 -0.53 -10.18 -3.10
C PHE A 183 0.16 -11.50 -3.45
N LEU A 184 0.68 -12.22 -2.45
CA LEU A 184 1.30 -13.55 -2.64
C LEU A 184 0.31 -14.59 -3.16
N LEU A 185 -0.92 -14.60 -2.66
CA LEU A 185 -1.99 -15.48 -3.14
C LEU A 185 -2.32 -15.14 -4.60
N ILE A 186 -2.48 -13.86 -4.96
CA ILE A 186 -2.69 -13.47 -6.36
C ILE A 186 -1.49 -13.89 -7.23
N ALA A 187 -0.26 -13.65 -6.78
CA ALA A 187 0.96 -14.02 -7.49
C ALA A 187 1.16 -15.53 -7.62
N PHE A 188 0.56 -16.35 -6.75
CA PHE A 188 0.66 -17.81 -6.80
C PHE A 188 -0.50 -18.46 -7.56
N PHE A 189 -1.72 -17.94 -7.39
CA PHE A 189 -2.93 -18.44 -8.04
C PHE A 189 -3.12 -17.88 -9.46
N ALA A 190 -2.71 -16.65 -9.75
CA ALA A 190 -2.81 -16.09 -11.11
C ALA A 190 -1.94 -16.87 -12.12
N PRO A 191 -0.69 -17.26 -11.82
CA PRO A 191 0.09 -18.13 -12.72
C PRO A 191 -0.49 -19.53 -12.80
N ARG A 192 -0.96 -20.12 -11.70
CA ARG A 192 -1.55 -21.48 -11.70
C ARG A 192 -2.85 -21.56 -12.49
N HIS A 193 -3.70 -20.55 -12.42
CA HIS A 193 -4.91 -20.47 -13.23
C HIS A 193 -4.57 -20.25 -14.72
N TRP A 194 -3.50 -19.53 -15.05
CA TRP A 194 -3.03 -19.37 -16.43
C TRP A 194 -2.36 -20.62 -17.01
N THR A 195 -1.64 -21.40 -16.19
CA THR A 195 -1.06 -22.69 -16.65
C THR A 195 -2.13 -23.75 -16.90
N GLN A 196 -3.22 -23.76 -16.11
CA GLN A 196 -4.38 -24.62 -16.42
C GLN A 196 -5.26 -24.08 -17.56
N TRP A 197 -5.36 -22.76 -17.77
CA TRP A 197 -6.13 -22.18 -18.88
C TRP A 197 -5.42 -22.18 -20.23
N ARG A 198 -4.08 -22.23 -20.30
CA ARG A 198 -3.38 -22.45 -21.58
C ARG A 198 -3.64 -23.85 -22.18
N GLY A 199 -4.12 -24.81 -21.39
CA GLY A 199 -4.41 -26.16 -21.86
C GLY A 199 -5.83 -26.39 -22.38
N ARG A 200 -6.71 -25.38 -22.45
CA ARG A 200 -8.14 -25.58 -22.82
C ARG A 200 -8.62 -24.81 -24.05
N HIS A 201 -7.75 -24.08 -24.75
CA HIS A 201 -8.14 -23.32 -25.95
C HIS A 201 -7.46 -23.75 -27.26
N THR A 202 -6.81 -24.90 -27.29
CA THR A 202 -6.65 -25.66 -28.54
C THR A 202 -7.75 -26.72 -28.58
N ARG A 203 -8.88 -26.38 -29.23
CA ARG A 203 -9.73 -27.41 -29.82
C ARG A 203 -8.80 -28.31 -30.63
N THR A 204 -8.61 -29.56 -30.21
CA THR A 204 -7.94 -30.58 -31.02
C THR A 204 -8.81 -30.77 -32.26
N ILE A 205 -8.51 -30.03 -33.32
CA ILE A 205 -9.02 -30.31 -34.65
C ILE A 205 -8.35 -31.63 -35.03
N ARG A 206 -9.08 -32.73 -34.89
CA ARG A 206 -8.63 -34.05 -35.39
C ARG A 206 -8.95 -34.11 -36.87
N LEU A 207 -8.05 -34.66 -37.67
CA LEU A 207 -8.35 -35.00 -39.05
C LEU A 207 -9.19 -36.28 -39.06
N ASP A 208 -10.30 -36.29 -39.80
CA ASP A 208 -11.13 -37.48 -39.93
C ASP A 208 -10.31 -38.60 -40.58
N ALA A 209 -10.40 -39.83 -40.04
CA ALA A 209 -9.52 -40.94 -40.41
C ALA A 209 -9.55 -41.22 -41.92
N LYS A 210 -10.70 -40.97 -42.56
CA LYS A 210 -10.88 -41.13 -44.01
C LYS A 210 -9.93 -40.25 -44.85
N LEU A 211 -9.63 -39.04 -44.41
CA LEU A 211 -8.74 -38.10 -45.12
C LEU A 211 -7.25 -38.44 -44.92
N VAL A 212 -6.91 -39.10 -43.80
CA VAL A 212 -5.55 -39.55 -43.54
C VAL A 212 -5.20 -40.73 -44.44
N HIS A 213 -6.14 -41.63 -44.69
CA HIS A 213 -5.92 -42.80 -45.54
C HIS A 213 -5.75 -42.47 -47.03
N THR A 214 -6.19 -41.30 -47.50
CA THR A 214 -6.01 -40.88 -48.91
C THR A 214 -4.62 -40.33 -49.21
N LEU A 215 -3.77 -40.13 -48.20
CA LEU A 215 -2.41 -39.62 -48.40
C LEU A 215 -1.52 -40.67 -49.07
N PRO A 216 -0.61 -40.26 -49.97
CA PRO A 216 0.26 -41.18 -50.69
C PRO A 216 1.15 -41.98 -49.73
N CYS A 217 1.22 -43.28 -49.96
CA CYS A 217 2.12 -44.18 -49.26
C CYS A 217 3.02 -44.91 -50.26
N PHE A 218 4.26 -45.17 -49.85
CA PHE A 218 5.22 -45.92 -50.64
C PHE A 218 5.97 -46.88 -49.73
N THR A 219 6.44 -47.99 -50.31
CA THR A 219 7.28 -48.96 -49.62
C THR A 219 8.74 -48.58 -49.78
N PHE A 220 9.49 -48.61 -48.68
CA PHE A 220 10.91 -48.29 -48.70
C PHE A 220 11.67 -49.43 -49.40
N THR A 221 12.26 -49.15 -50.57
CA THR A 221 13.12 -50.06 -51.33
C THR A 221 14.57 -49.58 -51.32
N ASP A 222 15.50 -50.48 -51.02
CA ASP A 222 16.91 -50.19 -50.75
C ASP A 222 17.75 -50.07 -52.03
N SER A 223 17.19 -49.49 -53.09
CA SER A 223 17.87 -49.38 -54.38
C SER A 223 17.91 -47.94 -54.86
N ALA A 224 19.07 -47.33 -54.59
CA ALA A 224 19.65 -46.10 -55.17
C ALA A 224 19.52 -44.80 -54.34
N HIS A 225 20.67 -44.43 -53.76
CA HIS A 225 21.09 -43.11 -53.28
C HIS A 225 20.80 -42.72 -51.82
N HIS A 226 21.77 -43.03 -50.95
CA HIS A 226 22.00 -42.37 -49.66
C HIS A 226 22.04 -40.84 -49.79
N LYS A 227 20.94 -40.16 -49.47
CA LYS A 227 20.91 -38.73 -49.14
C LYS A 227 19.82 -38.47 -48.10
N ALA A 228 20.26 -38.10 -46.89
CA ALA A 228 19.57 -37.33 -45.86
C ALA A 228 18.04 -37.54 -45.73
N GLY A 229 17.62 -38.39 -44.78
CA GLY A 229 16.23 -38.48 -44.36
C GLY A 229 15.72 -39.88 -43.99
N GLU A 230 16.61 -40.80 -43.59
CA GLU A 230 16.27 -42.23 -43.39
C GLU A 230 15.69 -42.55 -42.00
N THR A 231 15.37 -41.55 -41.19
CA THR A 231 14.79 -41.74 -39.84
C THR A 231 13.37 -41.18 -39.74
N CYS A 232 12.49 -41.93 -39.08
CA CYS A 232 11.18 -41.40 -38.71
C CYS A 232 11.33 -40.41 -37.56
N ALA A 233 11.00 -39.13 -37.76
CA ALA A 233 11.10 -38.14 -36.68
C ALA A 233 10.06 -38.32 -35.55
N ILE A 234 9.15 -39.30 -35.66
CA ILE A 234 8.14 -39.61 -34.63
C ILE A 234 8.64 -40.71 -33.68
N CYS A 235 9.13 -41.85 -34.20
CA CYS A 235 9.67 -42.95 -33.38
C CYS A 235 11.20 -42.92 -33.25
N LEU A 236 11.89 -42.08 -34.02
CA LEU A 236 13.35 -41.94 -34.08
C LEU A 236 14.07 -43.21 -34.55
N GLU A 237 13.37 -44.12 -35.23
CA GLU A 237 13.92 -45.34 -35.82
C GLU A 237 14.24 -45.14 -37.30
N ASP A 238 15.34 -45.76 -37.76
CA ASP A 238 15.72 -45.82 -39.17
C ASP A 238 14.70 -46.65 -39.99
N TYR A 239 14.44 -46.25 -41.22
CA TYR A 239 13.57 -46.98 -42.14
C TYR A 239 14.21 -48.29 -42.58
N ARG A 240 13.42 -49.36 -42.55
CA ARG A 240 13.87 -50.70 -43.00
C ARG A 240 13.24 -51.07 -44.33
N PHE A 241 13.95 -51.90 -45.07
CA PHE A 241 13.46 -52.44 -46.34
C PHE A 241 12.08 -53.10 -46.17
N GLY A 242 11.13 -52.72 -47.02
CA GLY A 242 9.76 -53.24 -47.00
C GLY A 242 8.82 -52.53 -46.02
N GLU A 243 9.29 -51.54 -45.25
CA GLU A 243 8.41 -50.74 -44.39
C GLU A 243 7.55 -49.77 -45.20
N SER A 244 6.31 -49.57 -44.74
CA SER A 244 5.35 -48.66 -45.37
C SER A 244 5.50 -47.25 -44.79
N LEU A 245 5.87 -46.31 -45.65
CA LEU A 245 6.03 -44.91 -45.31
C LEU A 245 4.88 -44.11 -45.91
N ARG A 246 4.45 -43.07 -45.18
CA ARG A 246 3.48 -42.10 -45.68
C ARG A 246 4.18 -40.77 -45.90
N LEU A 247 3.97 -40.21 -47.09
CA LEU A 247 4.52 -38.93 -47.49
C LEU A 247 3.45 -37.85 -47.29
N LEU A 248 3.80 -36.81 -46.54
CA LEU A 248 2.93 -35.63 -46.42
C LEU A 248 3.10 -34.71 -47.65
N PRO A 249 2.14 -33.80 -47.93
CA PRO A 249 2.24 -32.86 -49.05
C PRO A 249 3.48 -31.95 -48.97
N CYS A 250 3.91 -31.62 -47.75
CA CYS A 250 5.18 -30.94 -47.46
C CYS A 250 6.45 -31.80 -47.66
N GLN A 251 6.33 -32.96 -48.32
CA GLN A 251 7.40 -33.89 -48.72
C GLN A 251 8.19 -34.55 -47.57
N HIS A 252 7.67 -34.51 -46.34
CA HIS A 252 8.25 -35.25 -45.21
C HIS A 252 7.65 -36.65 -45.14
N ALA A 253 8.52 -37.66 -45.03
CA ALA A 253 8.14 -39.07 -44.89
C ALA A 253 8.17 -39.51 -43.42
N PHE A 254 7.27 -40.43 -43.06
CA PHE A 254 7.19 -41.06 -41.74
C PHE A 254 6.66 -42.49 -41.88
N HIS A 255 6.88 -43.37 -40.89
CA HIS A 255 6.16 -44.64 -40.84
C HIS A 255 4.65 -44.40 -40.84
N LEU A 256 3.92 -45.18 -41.64
CA LEU A 256 2.48 -45.07 -41.82
C LEU A 256 1.75 -45.04 -40.47
N ASN A 257 2.06 -45.97 -39.57
CA ASN A 257 1.43 -46.04 -38.25
C ASN A 257 1.76 -44.84 -37.34
N CYS A 258 2.99 -44.34 -37.42
CA CYS A 258 3.47 -43.24 -36.59
C CYS A 258 2.72 -41.94 -36.94
N ILE A 259 2.66 -41.60 -38.22
CA ILE A 259 2.01 -40.38 -38.66
C ILE A 259 0.48 -40.49 -38.61
N ASP A 260 -0.11 -41.66 -38.86
CA ASP A 260 -1.56 -41.84 -38.73
C ASP A 260 -2.00 -41.65 -37.27
N SER A 261 -1.26 -42.19 -36.31
CA SER A 261 -1.53 -41.95 -34.89
C SER A 261 -1.27 -40.49 -34.48
N TRP A 262 -0.32 -39.81 -35.11
CA TRP A 262 -0.06 -38.39 -34.87
C TRP A 262 -1.23 -37.51 -35.33
N LEU A 263 -1.66 -37.69 -36.58
CA LEU A 263 -2.71 -36.89 -37.22
C LEU A 263 -4.10 -37.11 -36.63
N THR A 264 -4.35 -38.30 -36.10
CA THR A 264 -5.63 -38.64 -35.46
C THR A 264 -5.70 -38.24 -33.98
N LYS A 265 -4.57 -38.21 -33.26
CA LYS A 265 -4.57 -37.97 -31.80
C LYS A 265 -4.04 -36.59 -31.38
N TRP A 266 -3.03 -36.07 -32.07
CA TRP A 266 -2.23 -34.94 -31.55
C TRP A 266 -2.41 -33.64 -32.34
N GLY A 267 -2.55 -33.67 -33.67
CA GLY A 267 -2.83 -32.46 -34.47
C GLY A 267 -2.69 -32.68 -35.98
N THR A 268 -3.07 -31.70 -36.81
CA THR A 268 -3.13 -31.83 -38.30
C THR A 268 -1.86 -31.34 -39.03
N SER A 269 -0.81 -31.02 -38.28
CA SER A 269 0.42 -30.43 -38.83
C SER A 269 1.57 -31.42 -38.89
N CYS A 270 2.44 -31.27 -39.89
CA CYS A 270 3.69 -32.02 -40.02
C CYS A 270 4.56 -31.86 -38.75
N PRO A 271 5.05 -32.96 -38.14
CA PRO A 271 5.93 -32.91 -36.97
C PRO A 271 7.24 -32.15 -37.19
N VAL A 272 7.73 -32.10 -38.43
CA VAL A 272 9.04 -31.51 -38.77
C VAL A 272 8.89 -30.03 -39.10
N CYS A 273 8.07 -29.68 -40.09
CA CYS A 273 7.97 -28.31 -40.61
C CYS A 273 6.75 -27.53 -40.14
N LYS A 274 5.85 -28.15 -39.34
CA LYS A 274 4.59 -27.56 -38.85
C LYS A 274 3.59 -27.14 -39.95
N HIS A 275 3.80 -27.54 -41.20
CA HIS A 275 2.86 -27.32 -42.30
C HIS A 275 1.53 -28.04 -42.02
N ASP A 276 0.40 -27.33 -42.13
CA ASP A 276 -0.94 -27.91 -41.92
C ASP A 276 -1.37 -28.69 -43.16
N ILE A 277 -1.69 -29.98 -42.99
CA ILE A 277 -2.01 -30.86 -44.13
C ILE A 277 -3.34 -30.46 -44.78
N ARG A 278 -4.21 -29.74 -44.05
CA ARG A 278 -5.51 -29.28 -44.56
C ARG A 278 -5.41 -28.28 -45.70
N THR A 279 -4.34 -27.49 -45.77
CA THR A 279 -4.25 -26.38 -46.72
C THR A 279 -4.06 -26.83 -48.16
N GLU A 280 -3.58 -28.06 -48.41
CA GLU A 280 -3.42 -28.59 -49.77
C GLU A 280 -4.55 -29.53 -50.22
N THR A 281 -5.27 -30.16 -49.29
CA THR A 281 -6.50 -30.90 -49.66
C THR A 281 -7.58 -30.02 -50.27
N MET A 282 -7.57 -28.70 -50.01
CA MET A 282 -8.47 -27.75 -50.69
C MET A 282 -7.94 -27.27 -52.05
N SER A 283 -6.68 -27.52 -52.41
CA SER A 283 -6.16 -27.23 -53.76
C SER A 283 -6.27 -28.41 -54.71
N SER A 284 -6.41 -29.64 -54.22
CA SER A 284 -6.66 -30.81 -55.07
C SER A 284 -8.14 -31.00 -55.46
N GLU A 285 -9.07 -30.42 -54.70
CA GLU A 285 -10.51 -30.39 -55.07
C GLU A 285 -10.82 -29.30 -56.10
N VAL A 286 -9.98 -28.25 -56.19
CA VAL A 286 -10.13 -27.17 -57.18
C VAL A 286 -9.54 -27.53 -58.56
N ILE A 287 -8.78 -28.63 -58.70
CA ILE A 287 -8.19 -29.06 -59.98
C ILE A 287 -9.00 -30.20 -60.65
N LEU A 288 -10.09 -30.67 -60.03
CA LEU A 288 -11.04 -31.60 -60.68
C LEU A 288 -12.39 -30.96 -61.04
N LEU A 289 -12.53 -29.65 -60.85
CA LEU A 289 -13.60 -28.83 -61.40
C LEU A 289 -13.02 -27.46 -61.81
N ASP A 290 -12.12 -27.47 -62.80
CA ASP A 290 -11.99 -26.50 -63.90
C ASP A 290 -10.67 -26.70 -64.67
#